data_AF-A0A4Q0LXW3-F1
#
_entry.id   AF-A0A4Q0LXW3-F1
#
_cell.length_a   1.000
_cell.length_b   1.000
_cell.length_c   1.000
_cell.angle_alpha   90.00
_cell.angle_beta   90.00
_cell.angle_gamma   90.00
#
_symmetry.space_group_name_H-M   'P 1'
#
loop_
_entity.id
_entity.type
_entity.pdbx_description
1 polymer ?
#
loop_
_entity_poly.entity_id
_entity_poly.type
_entity_poly.pdbx_seq_one_letter_code
_entity_poly.pdbx_strand_id
1 'polypeptide(L)'
;MELTKKEKQEIAEMVVNLLDKQKKPKINPSWTSLRKDIEQYCRNTKVNIRWYSLQTKIYDAIRAVLNISRVDDMTTEQSDEARRVFEFIKQEREKWT
;
A
#
# COMPACT_ATOMS: atom_id res chain seq x y z
N MET A 1 39.46 -20.87 14.27
CA MET A 1 38.41 -21.88 14.49
C MET A 1 37.62 -21.98 13.20
N GLU A 2 37.71 -23.10 12.50
CA GLU A 2 36.84 -23.34 11.34
C GLU A 2 35.54 -23.98 11.83
N LEU A 3 34.41 -23.45 11.37
CA LEU A 3 33.10 -24.01 11.65
C LEU A 3 33.00 -25.41 11.05
N THR A 4 32.50 -26.35 11.84
CA THR A 4 32.19 -27.70 11.40
C THR A 4 31.07 -27.69 10.37
N LYS A 5 30.98 -28.76 9.58
CA LYS A 5 29.96 -28.90 8.54
C LYS A 5 28.53 -28.81 9.10
N LYS A 6 28.33 -29.31 10.33
CA LYS A 6 27.06 -29.27 11.05
C LYS A 6 26.67 -27.83 11.45
N GLU A 7 27.60 -27.07 12.02
CA GLU A 7 27.35 -25.68 12.41
C GLU A 7 27.03 -24.80 11.19
N LYS A 8 27.72 -25.02 10.06
CA LYS A 8 27.39 -24.32 8.80
C LYS A 8 25.97 -24.61 8.33
N GLN A 9 25.49 -25.83 8.55
CA GLN A 9 24.16 -26.27 8.14
C GLN A 9 23.06 -25.70 9.05
N GLU A 10 23.29 -25.69 10.37
CA GLU A 10 22.39 -25.06 11.34
C GLU A 10 22.29 -23.54 11.13
N ILE A 11 23.40 -22.87 10.83
CA ILE A 11 23.40 -21.43 10.48
C ILE A 11 22.62 -21.19 9.19
N ALA A 12 22.81 -22.02 8.16
CA ALA A 12 22.07 -21.89 6.91
C ALA A 12 20.54 -22.04 7.12
N GLU A 13 20.11 -23.01 7.93
CA GLU A 13 18.70 -23.20 8.28
C GLU A 13 18.13 -22.03 9.08
N MET A 14 18.88 -21.48 10.04
CA MET A 14 18.48 -20.27 10.77
C MET A 14 18.30 -19.07 9.84
N VAL A 15 19.24 -18.86 8.92
CA VAL A 15 19.20 -17.75 7.95
C VAL A 15 18.00 -17.90 7.02
N VAL A 16 17.75 -19.10 6.49
CA VAL A 16 16.57 -19.37 5.65
C VAL A 16 15.27 -19.08 6.40
N ASN A 17 15.15 -19.55 7.64
CA ASN A 17 13.96 -19.31 8.47
C ASN A 17 13.75 -17.82 8.80
N LEU A 18 14.82 -17.06 9.02
CA LEU A 18 14.76 -15.61 9.23
C LEU A 18 14.33 -14.88 7.96
N LEU A 19 14.88 -15.26 6.81
CA LEU A 19 14.52 -14.68 5.52
C LEU A 19 13.07 -15.00 5.14
N ASP A 20 12.58 -16.21 5.41
CA ASP A 20 11.19 -16.59 5.14
C ASP A 20 10.20 -15.83 6.02
N LYS A 21 10.53 -15.58 7.29
CA LYS A 21 9.75 -14.69 8.17
C LYS A 21 9.69 -13.24 7.65
N GLN A 22 10.71 -12.81 6.91
CA GLN A 22 10.76 -11.49 6.26
C GLN A 22 10.07 -11.46 4.89
N LYS A 23 9.77 -12.61 4.27
CA LYS A 23 9.03 -12.72 3.00
C LYS A 23 7.52 -12.52 3.13
N LYS A 24 7.00 -12.07 4.27
CA LYS A 24 5.62 -11.53 4.30
C LYS A 24 5.54 -10.42 3.25
N PRO A 25 4.54 -10.40 2.36
CA PRO A 25 4.43 -9.37 1.34
C PRO A 25 4.43 -8.01 2.03
N LYS A 26 5.47 -7.20 1.78
CA LYS A 26 5.67 -5.89 2.43
C LYS A 26 4.54 -4.91 2.12
N ILE A 27 3.75 -5.19 1.08
CA ILE A 27 2.66 -4.33 0.60
C ILE A 27 1.52 -5.23 0.16
N ASN A 28 0.32 -4.91 0.60
CA ASN A 28 -0.90 -5.61 0.24
C ASN A 28 -1.15 -5.53 -1.30
N PRO A 29 -1.38 -6.66 -1.99
CA PRO A 29 -1.70 -6.65 -3.42
C PRO A 29 -2.95 -5.83 -3.77
N SER A 30 -4.00 -5.88 -2.95
CA SER A 30 -5.24 -5.12 -3.15
C SER A 30 -4.97 -3.62 -3.07
N TRP A 31 -4.15 -3.20 -2.10
CA TRP A 31 -3.70 -1.82 -1.99
C TRP A 31 -2.86 -1.41 -3.21
N THR A 32 -1.97 -2.28 -3.66
CA THR A 32 -1.12 -1.99 -4.83
C THR A 32 -1.96 -1.75 -6.08
N SER A 33 -3.04 -2.51 -6.28
CA SER A 33 -3.98 -2.27 -7.37
C SER A 33 -4.71 -0.94 -7.20
N LEU A 34 -5.27 -0.67 -6.01
CA LEU A 34 -5.99 0.57 -5.74
C LEU A 34 -5.08 1.81 -5.91
N ARG A 35 -3.83 1.72 -5.48
CA ARG A 35 -2.82 2.78 -5.63
C ARG A 35 -2.62 3.16 -7.10
N LYS A 36 -2.56 2.17 -8.00
CA LYS A 36 -2.48 2.40 -9.45
C LYS A 36 -3.74 3.07 -9.99
N ASP A 37 -4.92 2.63 -9.54
CA ASP A 37 -6.21 3.23 -9.94
C ASP A 37 -6.28 4.71 -9.53
N ILE A 38 -5.88 5.04 -8.30
CA ILE A 38 -5.83 6.41 -7.78
C ILE A 38 -4.83 7.26 -8.58
N GLU A 39 -3.63 6.73 -8.84
CA GLU A 39 -2.62 7.44 -9.64
C GLU A 39 -3.14 7.75 -11.03
N GLN A 40 -3.72 6.77 -11.71
CA GLN A 40 -4.26 6.92 -13.06
C GLN A 40 -5.40 7.96 -13.07
N TYR A 41 -6.30 7.92 -12.10
CA TYR A 41 -7.36 8.93 -11.95
C TYR A 41 -6.79 10.34 -11.77
N CYS A 42 -5.79 10.50 -10.89
CA CYS A 42 -5.19 11.81 -10.62
C CYS A 42 -4.45 12.36 -11.84
N ARG A 43 -3.74 11.51 -12.60
CA ARG A 43 -3.04 11.91 -13.83
C ARG A 43 -3.98 12.35 -14.94
N ASN A 44 -5.16 11.73 -15.04
CA ASN A 44 -6.15 12.03 -16.07
C ASN A 44 -7.10 13.18 -15.71
N THR A 45 -6.98 13.75 -14.51
CA THR A 45 -7.85 14.85 -14.10
C THR A 45 -7.56 16.09 -14.97
N LYS A 46 -8.60 16.66 -15.59
CA LYS A 46 -8.50 17.89 -16.41
C LYS A 46 -8.49 19.16 -15.57
N VAL A 47 -8.65 19.04 -14.25
CA VAL A 47 -8.70 20.16 -13.32
C VAL A 47 -7.30 20.76 -13.19
N ASN A 48 -7.21 22.09 -13.05
CA ASN A 48 -5.94 22.83 -12.87
C ASN A 48 -5.33 22.62 -11.46
N ILE A 49 -5.32 21.37 -11.00
CA ILE A 49 -4.68 20.92 -9.76
C ILE A 49 -3.57 19.97 -10.18
N ARG A 50 -2.36 20.15 -9.63
CA ARG A 50 -1.27 19.21 -9.87
C ARG A 50 -1.69 17.82 -9.39
N TRP A 51 -1.55 16.81 -10.26
CA TRP A 51 -1.99 15.43 -9.98
C TRP A 51 -1.47 14.88 -8.63
N TYR A 52 -0.22 15.21 -8.27
CA TYR A 52 0.39 14.81 -7.00
C TYR A 52 -0.34 15.41 -5.78
N SER A 53 -0.78 16.67 -5.87
CA SER A 53 -1.52 17.32 -4.80
C SER A 53 -2.88 16.66 -4.56
N LEU A 54 -3.58 16.31 -5.64
CA LEU A 54 -4.85 15.59 -5.55
C LEU A 54 -4.65 14.19 -4.94
N GLN A 55 -3.62 13.47 -5.40
CA GLN A 55 -3.29 12.14 -4.89
C GLN A 55 -3.01 12.19 -3.37
N THR A 56 -2.23 13.16 -2.89
CA THR A 56 -1.97 13.33 -1.46
C THR A 56 -3.26 13.57 -0.67
N LYS A 57 -4.20 14.39 -1.18
CA LYS A 57 -5.48 14.62 -0.51
C LYS A 57 -6.36 13.38 -0.43
N ILE A 58 -6.36 12.56 -1.48
CA ILE A 58 -7.06 11.26 -1.46
C ILE A 58 -6.45 10.35 -0.40
N TYR A 59 -5.10 10.26 -0.33
CA TYR A 59 -4.43 9.47 0.69
C TYR A 59 -4.66 9.99 2.11
N ASP A 60 -4.71 11.30 2.32
CA ASP A 60 -5.05 11.90 3.61
C ASP A 60 -6.46 11.48 4.06
N ALA A 61 -7.44 11.54 3.16
CA ALA A 61 -8.80 11.12 3.44
C ALA A 61 -8.89 9.63 3.79
N ILE A 62 -8.22 8.77 3.01
CA ILE A 62 -8.16 7.32 3.29
C ILE A 62 -7.53 7.06 4.67
N ARG A 63 -6.42 7.73 5.00
CA ARG A 63 -5.77 7.58 6.31
C ARG A 63 -6.68 8.00 7.47
N ALA A 64 -7.40 9.11 7.30
CA ALA A 64 -8.32 9.60 8.31
C ALA A 64 -9.48 8.62 8.55
N VAL A 65 -10.09 8.08 7.47
CA VAL A 65 -11.20 7.13 7.58
C VAL A 65 -10.76 5.81 8.21
N LEU A 66 -9.60 5.28 7.81
CA LEU A 66 -9.10 3.99 8.27
C LEU A 66 -8.35 4.04 9.60
N ASN A 67 -8.11 5.24 10.12
CA ASN A 67 -7.29 5.50 11.31
C ASN A 67 -5.91 4.81 11.25
N ILE A 68 -5.20 5.01 10.13
CA ILE A 68 -3.86 4.43 9.89
C ILE A 68 -2.82 5.52 9.68
N SER A 69 -1.59 5.26 10.14
CA SER A 69 -0.46 6.19 9.97
C SER A 69 0.02 6.25 8.51
N ARG A 70 0.16 5.08 7.87
CA ARG A 70 0.67 4.92 6.52
C ARG A 70 -0.28 4.06 5.69
N VAL A 71 -0.53 4.48 4.46
CA VAL A 71 -1.39 3.74 3.51
C VAL A 71 -0.78 2.40 3.08
N ASP A 72 0.55 2.30 3.08
CA ASP A 72 1.24 1.05 2.71
C ASP A 72 1.11 -0.06 3.77
N ASP A 73 0.69 0.29 4.99
CA ASP A 73 0.50 -0.66 6.11
C ASP A 73 -0.93 -1.25 6.14
N MET A 74 -1.72 -1.08 5.07
CA MET A 74 -3.11 -1.54 5.00
C MET A 74 -3.25 -3.07 4.97
N THR A 75 -4.20 -3.56 5.77
CA THR A 75 -4.78 -4.91 5.65
C THR A 75 -5.67 -5.03 4.41
N THR A 76 -6.08 -6.25 4.08
CA THR A 76 -6.92 -6.50 2.89
C THR A 76 -8.30 -5.89 3.05
N GLU A 77 -8.87 -6.04 4.24
CA GLU A 77 -10.18 -5.47 4.62
C GLU A 77 -10.14 -3.94 4.57
N GLN A 78 -9.05 -3.33 5.05
CA GLN A 78 -8.85 -1.88 4.95
C GLN A 78 -8.69 -1.41 3.50
N SER A 79 -8.12 -2.23 2.62
CA SER A 79 -8.01 -1.89 1.20
C SER A 79 -9.37 -1.83 0.50
N ASP A 80 -10.34 -2.65 0.90
CA ASP A 80 -11.69 -2.61 0.35
C ASP A 80 -12.43 -1.34 0.79
N GLU A 81 -12.26 -0.96 2.06
CA GLU A 81 -12.79 0.30 2.57
C GLU A 81 -12.12 1.52 1.92
N ALA A 82 -10.80 1.50 1.72
CA ALA A 82 -10.08 2.53 0.98
C ALA A 82 -10.63 2.72 -0.44
N ARG A 83 -11.03 1.62 -1.09
CA ARG A 83 -11.66 1.67 -2.42
C ARG A 83 -13.03 2.35 -2.37
N ARG A 84 -13.84 2.09 -1.35
CA ARG A 84 -15.12 2.80 -1.14
C ARG A 84 -14.93 4.30 -0.94
N VAL A 85 -13.97 4.69 -0.11
CA VAL A 85 -13.61 6.11 0.11
C VAL A 85 -13.17 6.77 -1.19
N PHE A 86 -12.32 6.09 -1.97
CA PHE A 86 -11.87 6.62 -3.25
C PHE A 86 -13.01 6.82 -4.26
N GLU A 87 -13.90 5.83 -4.42
CA GLU A 87 -15.05 5.97 -5.32
C GLU A 87 -16.02 7.06 -4.86
N PHE A 88 -16.24 7.21 -3.56
CA PHE A 88 -17.01 8.33 -3.01
C PHE A 88 -16.39 9.68 -3.39
N ILE A 89 -15.07 9.86 -3.21
CA ILE A 89 -14.38 11.09 -3.59
C ILE A 89 -14.52 11.37 -5.09
N LYS A 90 -14.39 10.34 -5.94
CA LYS A 90 -14.58 10.48 -7.39
C LYS A 90 -15.97 11.02 -7.73
N GLN A 91 -17.00 10.38 -7.19
CA GLN A 91 -18.40 10.76 -7.41
C GLN A 91 -18.69 12.18 -6.92
N GLU A 92 -18.21 12.54 -5.72
CA GLU A 92 -18.38 13.89 -5.21
C GLU A 92 -17.73 14.91 -6.14
N ARG A 93 -16.48 14.67 -6.59
CA ARG A 93 -15.81 15.60 -7.51
C ARG A 93 -16.53 15.75 -8.85
N GLU A 94 -17.07 14.68 -9.40
CA GLU A 94 -17.86 14.72 -10.64
C GLU A 94 -19.14 15.56 -10.51
N LYS A 95 -19.74 15.68 -9.32
CA LYS A 95 -20.90 16.56 -9.10
C LYS A 95 -20.56 18.05 -9.21
N TRP A 96 -19.30 18.41 -8.98
CA TRP A 96 -18.83 19.80 -8.95
C TRP A 96 -17.99 20.21 -10.17
N THR A 97 -17.80 19.30 -11.15
CA THR A 97 -17.01 19.54 -12.37
C THR A 97 -17.89 19.53 -13.60
#